data_AF-A0AA43M910-F1
#
_entry.id   AF-A0AA43M910-F1
#
_cell.length_a   1.000
_cell.length_b   1.000
_cell.length_c   1.000
_cell.angle_alpha   90.00
_cell.angle_beta   90.00
_cell.angle_gamma   90.00
#
_symmetry.space_group_name_H-M   'P 1'
#
loop_
_entity.id
_entity.type
_entity.pdbx_description
1 polymer ?
#
loop_
_entity_poly.entity_id
_entity_poly.type
_entity_poly.pdbx_seq_one_letter_code
_entity_poly.pdbx_strand_id
1 'polypeptide(L)' 'MKQFKVMVKVSGVWVNTIVFADNPNHAFQLAKSQFGSSNIMSPPTQLGH' A
#
# COMPACT_ATOMS: atom_id res chain seq x y z
N MET A 1 -6.36 -13.42 -4.95
CA MET A 1 -5.63 -12.18 -4.62
C MET A 1 -6.56 -10.99 -4.72
N LYS A 2 -6.56 -10.12 -3.70
CA LYS A 2 -7.38 -8.91 -3.63
C LYS A 2 -6.50 -7.69 -3.95
N GLN A 3 -7.13 -6.63 -4.43
CA GLN A 3 -6.46 -5.36 -4.70
C GLN A 3 -6.55 -4.46 -3.48
N PHE A 4 -5.46 -3.77 -3.15
CA PHE A 4 -5.44 -2.80 -2.08
C PHE A 4 -4.81 -1.50 -2.57
N LYS A 5 -5.50 -0.39 -2.35
CA LYS A 5 -4.98 0.95 -2.58
C LYS A 5 -4.13 1.38 -1.39
N VAL A 6 -2.90 1.82 -1.65
CA VAL A 6 -1.98 2.36 -0.64
C VAL A 6 -1.48 3.72 -1.10
N MET A 7 -1.44 4.70 -0.19
CA MET A 7 -0.85 6.01 -0.46
C MET A 7 0.60 6.00 0.02
N VAL A 8 1.53 6.17 -0.92
CA VAL A 8 2.98 6.08 -0.70
C VAL A 8 3.69 7.36 -1.10
N LYS A 9 4.78 7.69 -0.42
CA LYS A 9 5.63 8.84 -0.74
C LYS A 9 6.79 8.40 -1.62
N VAL A 10 6.88 8.96 -2.82
CA VAL A 10 7.97 8.70 -3.77
C VAL A 10 8.55 10.04 -4.20
N SER A 11 9.85 10.25 -3.96
CA SER A 11 10.56 11.49 -4.32
C SER A 11 9.88 12.76 -3.81
N GLY A 12 9.28 12.72 -2.61
CA GLY A 12 8.59 13.86 -2.01
C GLY A 12 7.11 14.00 -2.36
N VAL A 13 6.61 13.26 -3.36
CA VAL A 13 5.22 13.30 -3.83
C VAL A 13 4.43 12.13 -3.28
N TRP A 14 3.20 12.38 -2.85
CA TRP A 14 2.28 11.33 -2.43
C TRP A 14 1.51 10.78 -3.63
N VAL A 15 1.61 9.48 -3.87
CA VAL A 15 0.94 8.78 -4.97
C VAL A 15 0.13 7.61 -4.45
N ASN A 16 -1.00 7.34 -5.10
CA ASN A 16 -1.76 6.12 -4.85
C ASN A 16 -1.20 4.98 -5.70
N THR A 17 -0.90 3.86 -5.08
CA THR A 17 -0.48 2.63 -5.76
C THR A 17 -1.41 1.48 -5.42
N ILE A 18 -1.45 0.48 -6.29
CA ILE A 18 -2.24 -0.74 -6.10
C ILE A 18 -1.30 -1.89 -5.76
N VAL A 19 -1.56 -2.53 -4.63
CA VAL A 19 -0.85 -3.72 -4.16
C VAL A 19 -1.79 -4.91 -4.20
N PHE A 20 -1.32 -6.03 -4.76
CA PHE A 20 -2.06 -7.28 -4.78
C PHE A 20 -1.63 -8.13 -3.59
N ALA A 21 -2.57 -8.50 -2.73
CA ALA A 21 -2.30 -9.34 -1.56
C ALA A 21 -3.55 -10.13 -1.13
N ASP A 22 -3.41 -11.04 -0.18
CA ASP A 22 -4.52 -11.87 0.28
C ASP A 22 -5.35 -11.19 1.38
N ASN A 23 -4.72 -10.31 2.16
CA ASN A 23 -5.33 -9.59 3.27
C ASN A 23 -4.67 -8.21 3.49
N PRO A 24 -5.32 -7.31 4.26
CA PRO A 24 -4.80 -5.95 4.48
C PRO A 24 -3.42 -5.92 5.14
N ASN A 25 -3.13 -6.82 6.09
CA ASN A 25 -1.84 -6.87 6.77
C ASN A 25 -0.72 -7.26 5.79
N HIS A 26 -0.98 -8.23 4.92
CA HIS A 26 -0.04 -8.64 3.87
C HIS A 26 0.21 -7.49 2.89
N ALA A 27 -0.84 -6.79 2.43
CA ALA A 27 -0.70 -5.62 1.57
C ALA A 27 0.14 -4.50 2.23
N PHE A 28 -0.02 -4.30 3.54
CA PHE A 28 0.72 -3.27 4.28
C PHE A 28 2.19 -3.62 4.42
N GLN A 29 2.50 -4.88 4.76
CA GLN A 29 3.89 -5.35 4.84
C GLN A 29 4.59 -5.32 3.47
N LEU A 30 3.89 -5.72 2.40
CA LEU A 30 4.37 -5.60 1.02
C LEU A 30 4.70 -4.15 0.70
N ALA A 31 3.76 -3.22 0.92
CA ALA A 31 3.99 -1.81 0.65
C ALA A 31 5.19 -1.28 1.48
N LYS A 32 5.30 -1.64 2.77
CA LYS A 32 6.42 -1.23 3.62
C LYS A 32 7.76 -1.75 3.11
N SER A 33 7.79 -3.00 2.62
CA SER A 33 8.98 -3.60 2.03
C SER A 33 9.40 -2.90 0.73
N GLN A 34 8.46 -2.39 -0.05
CA GLN A 34 8.75 -1.78 -1.36
C GLN A 34 9.11 -0.30 -1.25
N PHE A 35 8.41 0.45 -0.39
CA PHE A 35 8.54 1.92 -0.31
C PHE A 35 9.21 2.40 0.98
N GLY A 36 9.41 1.53 1.97
CA GLY A 36 9.91 1.89 3.29
C GLY A 36 8.80 2.37 4.24
N SER A 37 8.90 1.99 5.52
CA SER A 37 7.85 2.25 6.52
C SER A 37 7.51 3.74 6.71
N SER A 38 8.49 4.63 6.54
CA SER A 38 8.32 6.09 6.69
C SER A 38 7.59 6.73 5.51
N ASN A 39 7.43 6.01 4.40
CA ASN A 39 6.83 6.51 3.17
C ASN A 39 5.39 6.02 2.98
N ILE A 40 4.72 5.54 4.04
CA ILE A 40 3.34 5.06 3.97
C ILE A 40 2.49 5.83 4.96
N MET A 41 1.43 6.47 4.46
CA MET A 41 0.60 7.37 5.27
C MET A 41 -0.55 6.64 5.96
N SER A 42 -1.07 5.57 5.36
CA SER A 42 -2.34 4.96 5.76
C SER A 42 -2.34 3.44 5.57
N PRO A 43 -3.18 2.71 6.32
CA PRO A 43 -3.43 1.29 6.06
C PRO A 43 -3.98 1.07 4.63
N PRO A 44 -3.71 -0.08 4.00
CA PRO A 44 -4.20 -0.40 2.67
C PRO A 44 -5.73 -0.47 2.67
N THR A 45 -6.37 0.20 1.72
CA THR A 45 -7.82 0.12 1.52
C THR A 45 -8.11 -0.95 0.47
N GLN A 46 -8.86 -1.99 0.81
CA GLN A 46 -9.25 -3.00 -0.17
C GLN A 46 -10.09 -2.34 -1.28
N LEU A 47 -9.74 -2.65 -2.52
CA LEU A 47 -10.51 -2.29 -3.71
C LEU A 47 -11.26 -3.52 -4.20
N GLY A 48 -12.57 -3.36 -4.40
CA GLY A 48 -13.46 -4.45 -4.78
C GLY A 48 -13.99 -5.23 -3.57
N HIS A 49 -15.30 -5.45 -3.58
CA HIS A 49 -16.02 -6.27 -2.60
C HIS A 49 -15.79 -7.77 -2.86
#